data_AF-A0A2D5UD30-F1
#
_entry.id   AF-A0A2D5UD30-F1
#
_cell.length_a   1.000
_cell.length_b   1.000
_cell.length_c   1.000
_cell.angle_alpha   90.00
_cell.angle_beta   90.00
_cell.angle_gamma   90.00
#
_symmetry.space_group_name_H-M   'P 1'
#
loop_
_entity.id
_entity.type
_entity.pdbx_description
1 polymer ?
#
loop_
_entity_poly.entity_id
_entity_poly.type
_entity_poly.pdbx_seq_one_letter_code
_entity_poly.pdbx_strand_id
1 'polypeptide(L)'
;MYKIPPRSVDTPFGVYDNLPPGPAEPLPERSRNVRRVGHSDMNGWGDTMTLQVRDGFLYSAHSGTDGHDGLTILDVKDPTKPKVVHQTADKTSIARSHKIALVENVLYTNMEKLPGAGMEDPELIGGLRIFDVEDPRNLKFVNYVEVEGWGIHRPIYDRARELLYCSAFKDGCRGKVMQTYDVSDPFGPELLSEAWIEGQNEAAGETPSWDFDYVGWGCWLHEANPFGNYATCGFWNGGIAMFDMTDPCEPG
;
A
#
# COMPACT_ATOMS: atom_id res chain seq x y z
N MET A 1 -8.82 -22.73 13.79
CA MET A 1 -8.53 -22.19 15.13
C MET A 1 -7.03 -22.34 15.33
N TYR A 2 -6.27 -21.30 15.02
CA TYR A 2 -4.80 -21.34 15.00
C TYR A 2 -4.28 -21.06 16.41
N LYS A 3 -3.50 -21.97 16.99
CA LYS A 3 -3.01 -21.85 18.38
C LYS A 3 -1.74 -21.00 18.54
N ILE A 4 -1.11 -20.61 17.43
CA ILE A 4 0.04 -19.69 17.39
C ILE A 4 -0.08 -18.93 16.07
N PRO A 5 -0.28 -17.61 16.08
CA PRO A 5 -0.21 -16.84 14.86
C PRO A 5 1.24 -16.68 14.42
N PRO A 6 1.44 -16.40 13.15
CA PRO A 6 2.69 -16.66 12.47
C PRO A 6 3.63 -15.44 12.53
N ARG A 7 4.94 -15.68 12.42
CA ARG A 7 5.98 -14.63 12.26
C ARG A 7 5.86 -13.93 10.89
N SER A 8 6.62 -12.86 10.66
CA SER A 8 6.64 -12.11 9.39
C SER A 8 6.74 -13.05 8.18
N VAL A 9 7.69 -14.00 8.19
CA VAL A 9 7.88 -15.02 7.14
C VAL A 9 6.83 -16.14 7.13
N ASP A 10 6.12 -16.35 8.25
CA ASP A 10 5.23 -17.49 8.44
C ASP A 10 3.75 -17.13 8.20
N THR A 11 3.40 -15.86 7.88
CA THR A 11 2.01 -15.39 7.88
C THR A 11 1.14 -16.06 6.77
N PRO A 12 0.30 -17.09 7.03
CA PRO A 12 -0.54 -17.59 5.95
C PRO A 12 -1.48 -16.47 5.57
N PHE A 13 -1.68 -16.21 4.28
CA PHE A 13 -2.87 -15.49 3.80
C PHE A 13 -4.02 -16.50 3.71
N GLY A 14 -5.24 -16.07 4.01
CA GLY A 14 -6.37 -16.99 4.02
C GLY A 14 -6.52 -17.54 2.62
N VAL A 15 -6.46 -18.86 2.45
CA VAL A 15 -6.91 -19.48 1.21
C VAL A 15 -8.40 -19.17 1.16
N TYR A 16 -8.79 -18.25 0.30
CA TYR A 16 -10.21 -18.00 0.03
C TYR A 16 -10.70 -19.22 -0.76
N ASP A 17 -11.08 -20.29 -0.05
CA ASP A 17 -11.63 -21.53 -0.64
C ASP A 17 -12.95 -21.31 -1.38
N ASN A 18 -13.51 -20.10 -1.31
CA ASN A 18 -14.63 -19.65 -2.10
C ASN A 18 -14.12 -18.64 -3.11
N LEU A 19 -13.97 -19.06 -4.37
CA LEU A 19 -13.98 -18.12 -5.48
C LEU A 19 -15.22 -17.23 -5.31
N PRO A 20 -15.09 -15.89 -5.42
CA PRO A 20 -16.27 -15.04 -5.46
C PRO A 20 -17.21 -15.58 -6.55
N PRO A 21 -18.54 -15.55 -6.33
CA PRO A 21 -19.47 -15.91 -7.40
C PRO A 21 -19.07 -15.13 -8.65
N GLY A 22 -19.01 -15.80 -9.80
CA GLY A 22 -18.64 -15.20 -11.07
C GLY A 22 -19.42 -13.91 -11.33
N PRO A 23 -18.94 -13.05 -12.24
CA PRO A 23 -19.44 -11.69 -12.38
C PRO A 23 -20.96 -11.69 -12.41
N ALA A 24 -21.56 -11.07 -11.39
CA ALA A 24 -22.99 -10.84 -11.39
C ALA A 24 -23.34 -10.04 -12.64
N GLU A 25 -24.49 -10.34 -13.27
CA GLU A 25 -25.05 -9.48 -14.31
C GLU A 25 -24.97 -8.01 -13.87
N PRO A 26 -24.60 -7.06 -14.77
CA PRO A 26 -24.42 -5.67 -14.40
C PRO A 26 -25.61 -5.15 -13.60
N LEU A 27 -25.36 -4.73 -12.37
CA LEU A 27 -26.42 -4.17 -11.54
C LEU A 27 -26.92 -2.87 -12.19
N PRO A 28 -28.24 -2.60 -12.16
CA PRO A 28 -28.77 -1.32 -12.62
C PRO A 28 -28.08 -0.15 -11.91
N GLU A 29 -27.73 0.91 -12.64
CA GLU A 29 -27.14 2.13 -12.07
C GLU A 29 -28.07 2.66 -10.96
N ARG A 30 -27.55 2.78 -9.72
CA ARG A 30 -28.28 3.34 -8.57
C ARG A 30 -27.66 4.66 -8.19
N SER A 31 -28.48 5.70 -8.04
CA SER A 31 -28.05 6.99 -7.52
C SER A 31 -29.09 7.56 -6.56
N ARG A 32 -28.62 8.19 -5.48
CA ARG A 32 -29.43 8.97 -4.54
C ARG A 32 -28.60 10.16 -4.09
N ASN A 33 -29.07 11.38 -4.31
CA ASN A 33 -28.37 12.63 -3.99
C ASN A 33 -27.00 12.80 -4.67
N VAL A 34 -26.72 12.03 -5.73
CA VAL A 34 -25.52 12.12 -6.57
C VAL A 34 -25.92 12.02 -8.03
N ARG A 35 -25.07 12.52 -8.92
CA ARG A 35 -25.26 12.43 -10.37
C ARG A 35 -23.95 12.03 -11.03
N ARG A 36 -23.99 11.07 -11.96
CA ARG A 36 -22.84 10.71 -12.79
C ARG A 36 -22.42 11.89 -13.67
N VAL A 37 -21.12 12.24 -13.61
CA VAL A 37 -20.53 13.33 -14.41
C VAL A 37 -19.79 12.78 -15.62
N GLY A 38 -18.97 11.75 -15.41
CA GLY A 38 -18.27 11.00 -16.43
C GLY A 38 -18.09 9.55 -15.98
N HIS A 39 -17.61 8.71 -16.89
CA HIS A 39 -17.32 7.30 -16.63
C HIS A 39 -16.24 6.82 -17.58
N SER A 40 -15.33 5.99 -17.08
CA SER A 40 -14.38 5.21 -17.84
C SER A 40 -14.36 3.82 -17.23
N ASP A 41 -14.48 2.79 -18.05
CA ASP A 41 -14.26 1.39 -17.63
C ASP A 41 -12.77 1.04 -17.56
N MET A 42 -11.89 2.02 -17.84
CA MET A 42 -10.44 1.88 -17.84
C MET A 42 -9.98 0.76 -18.78
N ASN A 43 -10.60 0.63 -19.95
CA ASN A 43 -10.34 -0.47 -20.90
C ASN A 43 -10.57 -1.86 -20.29
N GLY A 44 -11.46 -1.95 -19.28
CA GLY A 44 -11.78 -3.19 -18.56
C GLY A 44 -11.01 -3.41 -17.26
N TRP A 45 -10.12 -2.50 -16.84
CA TRP A 45 -9.29 -2.62 -15.63
C TRP A 45 -9.91 -1.87 -14.44
N GLY A 46 -11.12 -2.25 -14.05
CA GLY A 46 -11.94 -1.49 -13.10
C GLY A 46 -11.68 -1.80 -11.61
N ASP A 47 -10.82 -2.76 -11.25
CA ASP A 47 -10.59 -3.26 -9.90
C ASP A 47 -9.63 -2.39 -9.07
N THR A 48 -9.95 -1.10 -9.05
CA THR A 48 -9.15 -0.06 -8.42
C THR A 48 -9.14 -0.17 -6.90
N MET A 49 -7.96 0.01 -6.30
CA MET A 49 -7.75 0.06 -4.85
C MET A 49 -7.40 1.46 -4.34
N THR A 50 -6.53 2.18 -5.04
CA THR A 50 -6.10 3.53 -4.64
C THR A 50 -6.16 4.48 -5.83
N LEU A 51 -6.69 5.68 -5.59
CA LEU A 51 -6.83 6.75 -6.56
C LEU A 51 -6.17 8.02 -6.05
N GLN A 52 -5.38 8.68 -6.89
CA GLN A 52 -4.89 10.04 -6.64
C GLN A 52 -5.01 10.91 -7.89
N VAL A 53 -5.26 12.21 -7.72
CA VAL A 53 -5.41 13.16 -8.84
C VAL A 53 -4.43 14.32 -8.68
N ARG A 54 -3.72 14.66 -9.76
CA ARG A 54 -2.80 15.80 -9.85
C ARG A 54 -2.82 16.38 -11.25
N ASP A 55 -2.90 17.70 -11.38
CA ASP A 55 -2.82 18.45 -12.65
C ASP A 55 -3.76 17.96 -13.77
N GLY A 56 -4.93 17.45 -13.38
CA GLY A 56 -5.92 16.90 -14.30
C GLY A 56 -5.59 15.49 -14.79
N PHE A 57 -4.69 14.78 -14.15
CA PHE A 57 -4.46 13.35 -14.33
C PHE A 57 -4.87 12.56 -13.09
N LEU A 58 -5.56 11.44 -13.30
CA LEU A 58 -5.92 10.48 -12.27
C LEU A 58 -5.03 9.25 -12.40
N TYR A 59 -4.42 8.85 -11.30
CA TYR A 59 -3.57 7.66 -11.16
C TYR A 59 -4.37 6.61 -10.39
N SER A 60 -4.54 5.43 -10.98
CA SER A 60 -5.33 4.33 -10.46
C SER A 60 -4.49 3.07 -10.35
N ALA A 61 -4.33 2.55 -9.13
CA ALA A 61 -3.64 1.30 -8.88
C ALA A 61 -4.64 0.15 -8.69
N HIS A 62 -4.35 -1.01 -9.29
CA HIS A 62 -5.29 -2.13 -9.42
C HIS A 62 -4.86 -3.34 -8.62
N SER A 63 -5.84 -4.12 -8.13
CA SER A 63 -5.63 -5.27 -7.25
C SER A 63 -5.25 -6.57 -7.94
N GLY A 64 -5.40 -6.64 -9.26
CA GLY A 64 -5.22 -7.87 -10.03
C GLY A 64 -6.38 -8.86 -9.95
N THR A 65 -7.47 -8.53 -9.25
CA THR A 65 -8.61 -9.45 -9.03
C THR A 65 -9.31 -9.77 -10.35
N ASP A 66 -9.34 -8.82 -11.29
CA ASP A 66 -9.89 -8.99 -12.63
C ASP A 66 -8.80 -9.34 -13.68
N GLY A 67 -7.66 -9.87 -13.23
CA GLY A 67 -6.58 -10.38 -14.09
C GLY A 67 -5.51 -9.35 -14.47
N HIS A 68 -5.51 -8.16 -13.84
CA HIS A 68 -4.61 -7.07 -14.18
C HIS A 68 -4.11 -6.29 -12.95
N ASP A 69 -2.94 -6.67 -12.42
CA ASP A 69 -2.19 -5.83 -11.48
C ASP A 69 -1.46 -4.71 -12.25
N GLY A 70 -1.31 -3.53 -11.63
CA GLY A 70 -0.52 -2.44 -12.19
C GLY A 70 -1.19 -1.06 -12.05
N LEU A 71 -0.99 -0.21 -13.06
CA LEU A 71 -1.37 1.21 -13.01
C LEU A 71 -2.13 1.63 -14.28
N THR A 72 -3.26 2.31 -14.10
CA THR A 72 -3.92 3.11 -15.15
C THR A 72 -3.76 4.59 -14.83
N ILE A 73 -3.36 5.39 -15.82
CA ILE A 73 -3.37 6.86 -15.75
C ILE A 73 -4.42 7.38 -16.73
N LEU A 74 -5.30 8.26 -16.25
CA LEU A 74 -6.33 8.92 -17.04
C LEU A 74 -6.09 10.43 -17.12
N ASP A 75 -6.28 11.02 -18.29
CA ASP A 75 -6.53 12.46 -18.44
C ASP A 75 -7.99 12.73 -18.04
N VAL A 76 -8.16 13.51 -16.98
CA VAL A 76 -9.44 13.89 -16.37
C VAL A 76 -9.63 15.41 -16.34
N LYS A 77 -8.90 16.16 -17.19
CA LYS A 77 -9.07 17.62 -17.30
C LYS A 77 -10.49 18.01 -17.70
N ASP A 78 -11.12 17.22 -18.56
CA ASP A 78 -12.57 17.22 -18.76
C ASP A 78 -13.16 16.03 -17.99
N PRO A 79 -13.74 16.25 -16.79
CA PRO A 79 -14.28 15.17 -15.97
C PRO A 79 -15.51 14.50 -16.59
N THR A 80 -16.11 15.07 -17.65
CA THR A 80 -17.21 14.43 -18.38
C THR A 80 -16.72 13.40 -19.39
N LYS A 81 -15.42 13.45 -19.74
CA LYS A 81 -14.78 12.59 -20.75
C LYS A 81 -13.40 12.12 -20.25
N PRO A 82 -13.34 11.34 -19.16
CA PRO A 82 -12.09 10.74 -18.71
C PRO A 82 -11.51 9.85 -19.82
N LYS A 83 -10.19 9.93 -20.05
CA LYS A 83 -9.51 9.16 -21.09
C LYS A 83 -8.30 8.46 -20.52
N VAL A 84 -8.18 7.16 -20.71
CA VAL A 84 -6.94 6.44 -20.43
C VAL A 84 -5.83 6.99 -21.33
N VAL A 85 -4.71 7.39 -20.73
CA VAL A 85 -3.52 7.89 -21.44
C VAL A 85 -2.29 7.02 -21.24
N HIS A 86 -2.26 6.21 -20.19
CA HIS A 86 -1.21 5.24 -19.94
C HIS A 86 -1.78 4.05 -19.17
N GLN A 87 -1.34 2.83 -19.51
CA GLN A 87 -1.64 1.61 -18.77
C GLN A 87 -0.42 0.71 -18.77
N THR A 88 -0.04 0.22 -17.60
CA THR A 88 1.02 -0.78 -17.46
C THR A 88 0.54 -1.92 -16.58
N ALA A 89 0.77 -3.14 -17.07
CA ALA A 89 0.64 -4.34 -16.28
C ALA A 89 1.88 -4.53 -15.42
N ASP A 90 1.70 -5.05 -14.22
CA ASP A 90 2.79 -5.70 -13.53
C ASP A 90 3.19 -6.98 -14.26
N LYS A 91 4.49 -7.24 -14.31
CA LYS A 91 5.04 -8.45 -14.93
C LYS A 91 4.93 -9.67 -14.01
N THR A 92 4.39 -9.49 -12.81
CA THR A 92 4.34 -10.49 -11.75
C THR A 92 2.92 -10.61 -11.23
N SER A 93 2.49 -11.84 -10.97
CA SER A 93 1.23 -12.17 -10.27
C SER A 93 1.50 -12.65 -8.83
N ILE A 94 2.75 -12.57 -8.38
CA ILE A 94 3.22 -13.06 -7.08
C ILE A 94 3.62 -11.93 -6.15
N ALA A 95 3.23 -10.69 -6.48
CA ALA A 95 3.31 -9.53 -5.62
C ALA A 95 2.16 -8.57 -5.91
N ARG A 96 1.96 -7.62 -4.99
CA ARG A 96 0.85 -6.67 -5.01
C ARG A 96 1.38 -5.25 -5.09
N SER A 97 0.87 -4.47 -6.06
CA SER A 97 1.27 -3.06 -6.26
C SER A 97 0.11 -2.05 -6.31
N HIS A 98 -0.98 -2.41 -5.64
CA HIS A 98 -2.28 -1.75 -5.73
C HIS A 98 -2.43 -0.50 -4.84
N LYS A 99 -1.36 0.02 -4.25
CA LYS A 99 -1.37 1.29 -3.49
C LYS A 99 -0.32 2.24 -3.97
N ILE A 100 -0.72 3.50 -4.04
CA ILE A 100 0.10 4.58 -4.56
C ILE A 100 0.17 5.76 -3.61
N ALA A 101 1.34 6.41 -3.61
CA ALA A 101 1.57 7.74 -3.04
C ALA A 101 2.19 8.64 -4.10
N LEU A 102 1.59 9.81 -4.32
CA LEU A 102 2.07 10.80 -5.28
C LEU A 102 2.77 11.94 -4.54
N VAL A 103 4.08 12.07 -4.76
CA VAL A 103 4.96 13.07 -4.13
C VAL A 103 5.60 13.89 -5.23
N GLU A 104 5.22 15.16 -5.34
CA GLU A 104 5.62 16.04 -6.44
C GLU A 104 5.45 15.39 -7.81
N ASN A 105 6.52 15.10 -8.57
CA ASN A 105 6.54 14.41 -9.86
C ASN A 105 6.90 12.92 -9.75
N VAL A 106 6.90 12.37 -8.55
CA VAL A 106 7.19 10.97 -8.26
C VAL A 106 5.94 10.23 -7.86
N LEU A 107 5.78 9.03 -8.40
CA LEU A 107 4.77 8.07 -8.00
C LEU A 107 5.45 6.89 -7.32
N TYR A 108 5.16 6.68 -6.05
CA TYR A 108 5.51 5.44 -5.35
C TYR A 108 4.38 4.44 -5.51
N THR A 109 4.69 3.22 -5.94
CA THR A 109 3.78 2.08 -5.79
C THR A 109 4.33 1.16 -4.73
N ASN A 110 3.46 0.60 -3.89
CA ASN A 110 3.86 -0.49 -3.01
C ASN A 110 4.31 -1.71 -3.84
N MET A 111 5.11 -2.58 -3.24
CA MET A 111 5.43 -3.90 -3.76
C MET A 111 5.45 -4.87 -2.57
N GLU A 112 4.29 -5.47 -2.31
CA GLU A 112 4.11 -6.45 -1.24
C GLU A 112 4.13 -7.85 -1.86
N LYS A 113 5.21 -8.59 -1.63
CA LYS A 113 5.36 -9.97 -2.10
C LYS A 113 4.27 -10.86 -1.52
N LEU A 114 3.72 -11.76 -2.34
CA LEU A 114 2.82 -12.78 -1.83
C LEU A 114 3.60 -13.87 -1.09
N PRO A 115 3.10 -14.38 0.04
CA PRO A 115 3.71 -15.51 0.72
C PRO A 115 3.87 -16.72 -0.22
N GLY A 116 4.96 -17.47 -0.05
CA GLY A 116 5.32 -18.56 -0.97
C GLY A 116 6.06 -18.03 -2.18
N ALA A 117 5.46 -18.14 -3.37
CA ALA A 117 6.16 -17.88 -4.64
C ALA A 117 6.84 -16.49 -4.72
N GLY A 118 6.24 -15.45 -4.13
CA GLY A 118 6.83 -14.11 -4.10
C GLY A 118 8.13 -14.01 -3.29
N MET A 119 8.31 -14.86 -2.28
CA MET A 119 9.55 -14.95 -1.49
C MET A 119 10.65 -15.70 -2.24
N GLU A 120 10.27 -16.66 -3.07
CA GLU A 120 11.20 -17.55 -3.77
C GLU A 120 11.76 -16.93 -5.06
N ASP A 121 11.11 -15.89 -5.58
CA ASP A 121 11.56 -15.16 -6.77
C ASP A 121 12.64 -14.12 -6.40
N PRO A 122 13.92 -14.35 -6.77
CA PRO A 122 15.00 -13.42 -6.45
C PRO A 122 14.95 -12.14 -7.28
N GLU A 123 14.23 -12.11 -8.40
CA GLU A 123 14.09 -10.92 -9.26
C GLU A 123 13.00 -9.98 -8.75
N LEU A 124 12.17 -10.44 -7.81
CA LEU A 124 11.11 -9.65 -7.21
C LEU A 124 11.63 -8.89 -5.99
N ILE A 125 11.66 -7.57 -6.07
CA ILE A 125 12.13 -6.68 -4.99
C ILE A 125 10.93 -6.17 -4.19
N GLY A 126 10.89 -6.43 -2.88
CA GLY A 126 9.81 -6.01 -1.99
C GLY A 126 10.08 -4.62 -1.42
N GLY A 127 9.06 -3.76 -1.34
CA GLY A 127 9.19 -2.40 -0.83
C GLY A 127 8.42 -1.39 -1.66
N LEU A 128 9.08 -0.36 -2.19
CA LEU A 128 8.49 0.61 -3.11
C LEU A 128 9.10 0.51 -4.50
N ARG A 129 8.28 0.78 -5.52
CA ARG A 129 8.78 1.18 -6.85
C ARG A 129 8.62 2.68 -7.00
N ILE A 130 9.63 3.31 -7.58
CA ILE A 130 9.68 4.74 -7.84
C ILE A 130 9.49 4.96 -9.33
N PHE A 131 8.52 5.78 -9.70
CA PHE A 131 8.28 6.19 -11.07
C PHE A 131 8.35 7.71 -11.21
N ASP A 132 9.02 8.18 -12.25
CA ASP A 132 8.91 9.56 -12.75
C ASP A 132 7.59 9.68 -13.53
N VAL A 133 6.75 10.62 -13.10
CA VAL A 133 5.46 10.96 -13.69
C VAL A 133 5.38 12.44 -14.11
N GLU A 134 6.50 13.06 -14.46
CA GLU A 134 6.55 14.40 -15.06
C GLU A 134 5.74 14.46 -16.37
N ASP A 135 5.85 13.43 -17.21
CA ASP A 135 4.91 13.17 -18.32
C ASP A 135 4.04 11.95 -18.00
N PRO A 136 2.79 12.13 -17.53
CA PRO A 136 1.90 11.02 -17.16
C PRO A 136 1.53 10.11 -18.33
N ARG A 137 1.83 10.48 -19.59
CA ARG A 137 1.64 9.63 -20.78
C ARG A 137 2.82 8.68 -20.98
N ASN A 138 3.99 9.03 -20.47
CA ASN A 138 5.23 8.29 -20.60
C ASN A 138 5.80 8.01 -19.21
N LEU A 139 5.15 7.11 -18.47
CA LEU A 139 5.60 6.64 -17.17
C LEU A 139 7.00 6.04 -17.27
N LYS A 140 7.93 6.50 -16.43
CA LYS A 140 9.29 5.96 -16.38
C LYS A 140 9.56 5.33 -15.03
N PHE A 141 9.94 4.06 -15.03
CA PHE A 141 10.51 3.42 -13.85
C PHE A 141 11.88 4.01 -13.55
N VAL A 142 12.15 4.32 -12.28
CA VAL A 142 13.41 4.91 -11.81
C VAL A 142 14.21 3.92 -10.99
N ASN A 143 13.69 3.50 -9.84
CA ASN A 143 14.37 2.59 -8.92
C ASN A 143 13.40 1.90 -7.95
N TYR A 144 13.94 1.05 -7.09
CA TYR A 144 13.26 0.47 -5.94
C TYR A 144 13.73 1.10 -4.62
N VAL A 145 12.87 1.08 -3.62
CA VAL A 145 13.28 1.07 -2.20
C VAL A 145 13.05 -0.35 -1.71
N GLU A 146 14.11 -1.09 -1.43
CA GLU A 146 14.00 -2.46 -0.91
C GLU A 146 13.84 -2.44 0.61
N VAL A 147 12.95 -3.28 1.12
CA VAL A 147 12.78 -3.46 2.57
C VAL A 147 12.71 -4.95 2.93
N GLU A 148 12.84 -5.22 4.22
CA GLU A 148 12.81 -6.56 4.80
C GLU A 148 11.47 -7.29 4.59
N GLY A 149 11.51 -8.60 4.80
CA GLY A 149 10.33 -9.47 4.73
C GLY A 149 9.59 -9.35 3.40
N TRP A 150 8.33 -8.95 3.47
CA TRP A 150 7.42 -9.01 2.32
C TRP A 150 7.27 -7.69 1.59
N GLY A 151 8.07 -6.69 1.92
CA GLY A 151 7.98 -5.39 1.29
C GLY A 151 7.06 -4.43 2.04
N ILE A 152 6.52 -3.46 1.30
CA ILE A 152 5.63 -2.43 1.84
C ILE A 152 4.20 -2.71 1.43
N HIS A 153 3.30 -2.62 2.40
CA HIS A 153 1.87 -2.75 2.18
C HIS A 153 1.24 -1.45 1.72
N ARG A 154 1.51 -0.30 2.36
CA ARG A 154 0.94 1.00 1.96
C ARG A 154 1.90 2.15 2.27
N PRO A 155 2.22 3.01 1.29
CA PRO A 155 2.79 4.34 1.54
C PRO A 155 1.69 5.41 1.71
N ILE A 156 1.85 6.32 2.66
CA ILE A 156 1.02 7.51 2.88
C ILE A 156 1.91 8.74 2.97
N TYR A 157 1.62 9.77 2.18
CA TYR A 157 2.43 10.99 2.11
C TYR A 157 1.90 12.09 3.03
N ASP A 158 2.74 12.56 3.93
CA ASP A 158 2.56 13.81 4.67
C ASP A 158 3.20 14.97 3.90
N ARG A 159 2.38 15.64 3.09
CA ARG A 159 2.80 16.79 2.30
C ARG A 159 3.30 17.97 3.16
N ALA A 160 2.77 18.15 4.37
CA ALA A 160 3.13 19.31 5.17
C ALA A 160 4.55 19.21 5.75
N ARG A 161 5.05 17.97 5.86
CA ARG A 161 6.32 17.65 6.51
C ARG A 161 7.33 16.98 5.59
N GLU A 162 6.94 16.71 4.35
CA GLU A 162 7.76 15.99 3.36
C GLU A 162 8.19 14.60 3.85
N LEU A 163 7.26 13.90 4.52
CA LEU A 163 7.48 12.56 5.06
C LEU A 163 6.59 11.53 4.36
N LEU A 164 7.11 10.32 4.20
CA LEU A 164 6.36 9.16 3.71
C LEU A 164 6.27 8.09 4.81
N TYR A 165 5.05 7.85 5.30
CA TYR A 165 4.78 6.78 6.26
C TYR A 165 4.42 5.50 5.52
N CYS A 166 5.20 4.46 5.74
CA CYS A 166 5.05 3.16 5.10
C CYS A 166 4.69 2.09 6.14
N SER A 167 3.63 1.32 5.89
CA SER A 167 3.44 0.05 6.60
C SER A 167 4.30 -1.03 5.95
N ALA A 168 5.46 -1.27 6.55
CA ALA A 168 6.51 -2.13 6.00
C ALA A 168 6.71 -3.36 6.87
N PHE A 169 7.00 -4.51 6.26
CA PHE A 169 7.46 -5.67 7.03
C PHE A 169 8.86 -5.41 7.59
N LYS A 170 9.10 -5.94 8.79
CA LYS A 170 10.38 -5.88 9.48
C LYS A 170 10.74 -7.25 10.03
N ASP A 171 11.97 -7.69 9.80
CA ASP A 171 12.45 -8.97 10.31
C ASP A 171 12.53 -8.93 11.84
N GLY A 172 12.13 -10.04 12.47
CA GLY A 172 12.05 -10.14 13.93
C GLY A 172 10.81 -9.48 14.55
N CYS A 173 10.09 -8.64 13.79
CA CYS A 173 8.80 -8.11 14.21
C CYS A 173 7.64 -9.01 13.76
N ARG A 174 6.56 -8.98 14.52
CA ARG A 174 5.29 -9.57 14.10
C ARG A 174 4.64 -8.69 13.06
N GLY A 175 4.92 -9.01 11.80
CA GLY A 175 4.34 -8.35 10.62
C GLY A 175 4.84 -6.94 10.40
N LYS A 176 3.91 -6.03 10.13
CA LYS A 176 4.21 -4.69 9.64
C LYS A 176 4.38 -3.66 10.76
N VAL A 177 5.43 -2.87 10.64
CA VAL A 177 5.77 -1.73 11.50
C VAL A 177 5.65 -0.45 10.68
N MET A 178 5.74 0.70 11.35
CA MET A 178 5.83 1.99 10.67
C MET A 178 7.28 2.21 10.27
N GLN A 179 7.55 2.43 8.99
CA GLN A 179 8.78 3.05 8.51
C GLN A 179 8.48 4.46 8.06
N THR A 180 9.33 5.41 8.45
CA THR A 180 9.20 6.82 8.09
C THR A 180 10.35 7.21 7.17
N TYR A 181 10.05 7.77 6.02
CA TYR A 181 11.05 8.25 5.06
C TYR A 181 10.97 9.77 4.91
N ASP A 182 12.13 10.43 4.84
CA ASP A 182 12.25 11.78 4.27
C ASP A 182 12.10 11.67 2.75
N VAL A 183 11.23 12.49 2.17
CA VAL A 183 10.99 12.56 0.72
C VAL A 183 11.12 13.98 0.18
N SER A 184 11.90 14.83 0.83
CA SER A 184 12.31 16.15 0.32
C SER A 184 13.10 16.05 -0.99
N ASP A 185 13.89 14.97 -1.18
CA ASP A 185 14.25 14.45 -2.51
C ASP A 185 13.37 13.23 -2.84
N PRO A 186 12.30 13.41 -3.65
CA PRO A 186 11.36 12.33 -3.89
C PRO A 186 11.94 11.20 -4.76
N PHE A 187 13.04 11.41 -5.49
CA PHE A 187 13.68 10.31 -6.23
C PHE A 187 14.64 9.49 -5.36
N GLY A 188 15.04 10.01 -4.20
CA GLY A 188 15.95 9.38 -3.25
C GLY A 188 15.41 9.39 -1.82
N PRO A 189 14.30 8.68 -1.53
CA PRO A 189 13.73 8.63 -0.18
C PRO A 189 14.73 8.07 0.84
N GLU A 190 14.90 8.76 1.97
CA GLU A 190 15.82 8.36 3.05
C GLU A 190 15.03 7.81 4.23
N LEU A 191 15.35 6.59 4.69
CA LEU A 191 14.73 6.01 5.88
C LEU A 191 15.20 6.77 7.14
N LEU A 192 14.28 7.42 7.85
CA LEU A 192 14.55 8.15 9.08
C LEU A 192 14.38 7.28 10.32
N SER A 193 13.30 6.51 10.38
CA SER A 193 12.96 5.73 11.57
C SER A 193 12.08 4.53 11.28
N GLU A 194 12.07 3.61 12.22
CA GLU A 194 11.15 2.49 12.29
C GLU A 194 10.49 2.50 13.68
N ALA A 195 9.17 2.34 13.74
CA ALA A 195 8.42 2.35 14.99
C ALA A 195 7.38 1.23 15.03
N TRP A 196 7.22 0.62 16.19
CA TRP A 196 6.29 -0.47 16.46
C TRP A 196 5.68 -0.34 17.86
N ILE A 197 4.60 -1.07 18.12
CA ILE A 197 4.00 -1.12 19.46
C ILE A 197 4.74 -2.14 20.34
N GLU A 198 4.75 -1.92 21.65
CA GLU A 198 5.35 -2.86 22.61
C GLU A 198 4.82 -4.29 22.42
N GLY A 199 5.74 -5.26 22.39
CA GLY A 199 5.42 -6.67 22.20
C GLY A 199 5.48 -7.10 20.74
N GLN A 200 5.66 -6.17 19.79
CA GLN A 200 5.71 -6.50 18.37
C GLN A 200 7.10 -7.00 17.94
N ASN A 201 8.20 -6.57 18.58
CA ASN A 201 9.57 -6.97 18.20
C ASN A 201 10.08 -8.16 19.04
N GLU A 202 9.65 -9.36 18.67
CA GLU A 202 10.00 -10.60 19.36
C GLU A 202 11.50 -10.92 19.28
N ALA A 203 12.19 -10.53 18.21
CA ALA A 203 13.64 -10.73 18.08
C ALA A 203 14.45 -9.84 19.06
N ALA A 204 13.89 -8.71 19.49
CA ALA A 204 14.44 -7.89 20.56
C ALA A 204 14.11 -8.43 21.97
N GLY A 205 13.41 -9.56 22.07
CA GLY A 205 13.00 -10.17 23.34
C GLY A 205 11.69 -9.60 23.90
N GLU A 206 10.96 -8.79 23.14
CA GLU A 206 9.62 -8.34 23.53
C GLU A 206 8.63 -9.52 23.49
N THR A 207 7.58 -9.44 24.31
CA THR A 207 6.50 -10.43 24.32
C THR A 207 5.17 -9.73 24.10
N PRO A 208 4.37 -10.15 23.09
CA PRO A 208 3.01 -9.68 22.90
C PRO A 208 2.18 -9.74 24.18
N SER A 209 1.52 -8.64 24.54
CA SER A 209 0.58 -8.58 25.67
C SER A 209 -0.87 -8.90 25.27
N TRP A 210 -1.16 -9.03 23.98
CA TRP A 210 -2.50 -9.25 23.45
C TRP A 210 -2.88 -10.73 23.37
N ASP A 211 -4.18 -10.99 23.48
CA ASP A 211 -4.76 -12.33 23.40
C ASP A 211 -5.08 -12.70 21.94
N PHE A 212 -4.34 -13.68 21.42
CA PHE A 212 -4.44 -14.16 20.05
C PHE A 212 -5.74 -14.88 19.72
N ASP A 213 -6.48 -15.38 20.71
CA ASP A 213 -7.82 -15.93 20.46
C ASP A 213 -8.81 -14.83 20.03
N TYR A 214 -8.58 -13.58 20.44
CA TYR A 214 -9.38 -12.43 20.05
C TYR A 214 -8.83 -11.71 18.81
N VAL A 215 -7.52 -11.45 18.75
CA VAL A 215 -6.93 -10.65 17.67
C VAL A 215 -6.51 -11.49 16.46
N GLY A 216 -6.64 -12.81 16.54
CA GLY A 216 -6.39 -13.74 15.45
C GLY A 216 -4.97 -13.61 14.89
N TRP A 217 -4.89 -13.05 13.68
CA TRP A 217 -3.70 -13.05 12.84
C TRP A 217 -2.60 -12.10 13.33
N GLY A 218 -2.91 -11.28 14.34
CA GLY A 218 -1.96 -10.45 15.06
C GLY A 218 -2.33 -8.97 15.01
N CYS A 219 -1.67 -8.19 15.87
CA CYS A 219 -1.72 -6.74 15.93
C CYS A 219 -0.52 -6.17 15.17
N TRP A 220 -0.71 -5.74 13.93
CA TRP A 220 0.34 -5.07 13.15
C TRP A 220 -0.20 -3.90 12.34
N LEU A 221 0.69 -3.01 11.93
CA LEU A 221 0.32 -1.79 11.23
C LEU A 221 -0.34 -2.10 9.88
N HIS A 222 -1.51 -1.55 9.66
CA HIS A 222 -2.14 -1.51 8.35
C HIS A 222 -1.75 -0.23 7.60
N GLU A 223 -1.90 0.91 8.27
CA GLU A 223 -1.63 2.23 7.72
C GLU A 223 -1.38 3.25 8.83
N ALA A 224 -0.57 4.25 8.52
CA ALA A 224 -0.25 5.38 9.38
C ALA A 224 -0.66 6.68 8.66
N ASN A 225 -1.62 7.41 9.22
CA ASN A 225 -2.17 8.62 8.64
C ASN A 225 -1.64 9.87 9.39
N PRO A 226 -1.05 10.85 8.68
CA PRO A 226 -0.53 12.07 9.31
C PRO A 226 -1.64 12.90 9.98
N PHE A 227 -1.36 13.39 11.18
CA PHE A 227 -2.19 14.33 11.93
C PHE A 227 -1.33 15.28 12.76
N GLY A 228 -0.94 16.41 12.16
CA GLY A 228 -0.03 17.37 12.80
C GLY A 228 1.32 16.73 13.10
N ASN A 229 1.71 16.70 14.38
CA ASN A 229 2.93 16.03 14.81
C ASN A 229 2.74 14.53 15.12
N TYR A 230 1.58 13.95 14.82
CA TYR A 230 1.29 12.54 15.12
C TYR A 230 1.07 11.72 13.86
N ALA A 231 1.37 10.42 13.95
CA ALA A 231 0.84 9.43 13.02
C ALA A 231 -0.30 8.66 13.71
N THR A 232 -1.50 8.71 13.12
CA THR A 232 -2.66 7.93 13.58
C THR A 232 -2.71 6.60 12.85
N CYS A 233 -2.52 5.51 13.58
CA CYS A 233 -2.17 4.21 13.02
C CYS A 233 -3.27 3.19 13.24
N GLY A 234 -3.81 2.66 12.14
CA GLY A 234 -4.73 1.52 12.20
C GLY A 234 -3.95 0.22 12.29
N PHE A 235 -4.20 -0.58 13.32
CA PHE A 235 -3.62 -1.90 13.51
C PHE A 235 -4.66 -2.98 13.18
N TRP A 236 -4.29 -3.95 12.33
CA TRP A 236 -5.14 -5.12 12.07
C TRP A 236 -5.52 -5.76 13.39
N ASN A 237 -6.83 -5.91 13.65
CA ASN A 237 -7.42 -6.50 14.86
C ASN A 237 -6.98 -5.90 16.23
N GLY A 238 -6.03 -4.97 16.26
CA GLY A 238 -5.49 -4.33 17.46
C GLY A 238 -6.08 -2.93 17.72
N GLY A 239 -6.87 -2.38 16.80
CA GLY A 239 -7.51 -1.08 16.95
C GLY A 239 -6.63 0.05 16.42
N ILE A 240 -6.43 1.10 17.23
CA ILE A 240 -5.70 2.31 16.84
C ILE A 240 -4.57 2.54 17.82
N ALA A 241 -3.38 2.86 17.31
CA ALA A 241 -2.28 3.44 18.08
C ALA A 241 -1.93 4.81 17.49
N MET A 242 -1.22 5.63 18.26
CA MET A 242 -0.67 6.89 17.78
C MET A 242 0.80 6.93 18.13
N PHE A 243 1.62 7.35 17.18
CA PHE A 243 3.03 7.67 17.43
C PHE A 243 3.20 9.19 17.46
N ASP A 244 3.93 9.70 18.46
CA ASP A 244 4.42 11.07 18.45
C ASP A 244 5.56 11.16 17.44
N MET A 245 5.32 11.92 16.39
CA MET A 245 6.25 12.15 15.30
C MET A 245 6.81 13.56 15.35
N THR A 246 6.84 14.23 16.51
CA THR A 246 7.42 15.58 16.64
C THR A 246 8.87 15.58 16.13
N ASP A 247 9.65 14.57 16.51
CA ASP A 247 10.90 14.21 15.84
C ASP A 247 10.68 12.95 15.00
N PRO A 248 10.70 13.03 13.65
CA PRO A 248 10.47 11.87 12.81
C PRO A 248 11.62 10.85 12.83
N CYS A 249 12.79 11.22 13.36
CA CYS A 249 13.93 10.32 13.55
C CYS A 249 13.80 9.48 14.84
N GLU A 250 13.03 9.96 15.83
CA GLU A 250 12.82 9.30 17.11
C GLU A 250 11.32 9.29 17.50
N PRO A 251 10.51 8.44 16.86
CA PRO A 251 9.09 8.31 17.17
C PRO A 251 8.84 7.89 18.62
N GLY A 252 7.89 8.56 19.28
CA GLY A 252 7.48 8.31 20.68
C GLY A 252 6.11 7.66 20.84
#